data_AF-A0A139RLU5-F1
#
_entry.id   AF-A0A139RLU5-F1
#
_cell.length_a   1.000
_cell.length_b   1.000
_cell.length_c   1.000
_cell.angle_alpha   90.00
_cell.angle_beta   90.00
_cell.angle_gamma   90.00
#
_symmetry.space_group_name_H-M   'P 1'
#
loop_
_entity.id
_entity.type
_entity.pdbx_description
1 polymer ?
#
loop_
_entity_poly.entity_id
_entity_poly.type
_entity_poly.pdbx_seq_one_letter_code
_entity_poly.pdbx_strand_id
1 'polypeptide(L)'
;MDRNKVQSILQEAVENPDLARQNLIRLQNAWGEVIESLGGPDKALLVGSQPVAANEHHAILAFESNFNAGQTMKRDNLNTMFGNILSQAAGFSPEILAISMEEWKEVRAAFSAKAKSSQTEKEAEESLIPEGFEFLADKVKVEED
;
A
#
# COMPACT_ATOMS: atom_id res chain seq x y z
N MET A 1 -8.26 8.56 9.77
CA MET A 1 -8.00 7.73 8.59
C MET A 1 -9.11 6.68 8.51
N ASP A 2 -9.68 6.40 7.33
CA ASP A 2 -10.80 5.47 7.20
C ASP A 2 -10.31 4.03 7.02
N ARG A 3 -10.16 3.31 8.14
CA ARG A 3 -9.71 1.91 8.16
C ARG A 3 -10.63 0.99 7.33
N ASN A 4 -11.92 1.32 7.21
CA ASN A 4 -12.85 0.53 6.41
C ASN A 4 -12.54 0.64 4.92
N LYS A 5 -12.14 1.83 4.45
CA LYS A 5 -11.74 2.04 3.06
C LYS A 5 -10.51 1.21 2.69
N VAL A 6 -9.51 1.15 3.59
CA VAL A 6 -8.32 0.30 3.40
C VAL A 6 -8.71 -1.17 3.28
N GLN A 7 -9.62 -1.65 4.15
CA GLN A 7 -10.09 -3.04 4.10
C GLN A 7 -10.85 -3.36 2.80
N SER A 8 -11.68 -2.44 2.30
CA SER A 8 -12.36 -2.60 1.00
C SER A 8 -11.37 -2.76 -0.14
N ILE A 9 -10.31 -1.94 -0.16
CA ILE A 9 -9.28 -2.00 -1.20
C ILE A 9 -8.51 -3.31 -1.16
N LEU A 10 -8.19 -3.80 0.05
CA LEU A 10 -7.56 -5.12 0.21
C LEU A 10 -8.48 -6.24 -0.25
N GLN A 11 -9.78 -6.14 0.02
CA GLN A 11 -10.77 -7.11 -0.47
C GLN A 11 -10.84 -7.11 -2.00
N GLU A 12 -10.98 -5.94 -2.64
CA GLU A 12 -10.96 -5.80 -4.11
C GLU A 12 -9.64 -6.32 -4.72
N ALA A 13 -8.51 -6.10 -4.04
CA ALA A 13 -7.22 -6.63 -4.46
C ALA A 13 -7.16 -8.17 -4.39
N VAL A 14 -7.87 -8.80 -3.46
CA VAL A 14 -8.01 -10.27 -3.38
C VAL A 14 -8.96 -10.81 -4.44
N GLU A 15 -9.96 -10.04 -4.86
CA GLU A 15 -10.87 -10.43 -5.96
C GLU A 15 -10.15 -10.47 -7.32
N ASN A 16 -9.12 -9.64 -7.52
CA ASN A 16 -8.27 -9.66 -8.72
C ASN A 16 -6.77 -9.59 -8.36
N PRO A 17 -6.19 -10.70 -7.86
CA PRO A 17 -4.84 -10.70 -7.28
C PRO A 17 -3.75 -10.44 -8.31
N ASP A 18 -3.93 -10.86 -9.57
CA ASP A 18 -2.94 -10.65 -10.61
C ASP A 18 -2.86 -9.19 -11.05
N LEU A 19 -4.00 -8.51 -11.17
CA LEU A 19 -4.03 -7.08 -11.46
C LEU A 19 -3.45 -6.27 -10.29
N ALA A 20 -3.88 -6.59 -9.06
CA ALA A 20 -3.40 -5.93 -7.85
C ALA A 20 -1.88 -6.03 -7.71
N ARG A 21 -1.32 -7.24 -7.90
CA ARG A 21 0.12 -7.47 -7.87
C ARG A 21 0.85 -6.70 -8.96
N GLN A 22 0.35 -6.73 -10.19
CA GLN A 22 0.96 -5.99 -11.30
C GLN A 22 0.96 -4.48 -11.07
N ASN A 23 -0.16 -3.91 -10.62
CA ASN A 23 -0.27 -2.48 -10.31
C ASN A 23 0.68 -2.09 -9.18
N LEU A 24 0.78 -2.91 -8.12
CA LEU A 24 1.71 -2.66 -7.04
C LEU A 24 3.17 -2.70 -7.49
N ILE A 25 3.56 -3.69 -8.31
CA ILE A 25 4.93 -3.79 -8.85
C ILE A 25 5.26 -2.57 -9.71
N ARG A 26 4.34 -2.18 -10.62
CA ARG A 26 4.54 -0.98 -11.45
C ARG A 26 4.70 0.27 -10.59
N LEU A 27 3.88 0.40 -9.56
CA LEU A 27 3.95 1.52 -8.62
C LEU A 27 5.28 1.54 -7.87
N GLN A 28 5.73 0.41 -7.32
CA GLN A 28 6.98 0.30 -6.60
C GLN A 28 8.20 0.62 -7.49
N ASN A 29 8.16 0.19 -8.76
CA ASN A 29 9.22 0.48 -9.72
C ASN A 29 9.26 1.96 -10.12
N ALA A 30 8.10 2.60 -10.27
CA ALA A 30 7.99 4.03 -10.60
C ALA A 30 8.17 4.95 -9.37
N TRP A 31 8.02 4.44 -8.14
CA TRP A 31 7.91 5.27 -6.94
C TRP A 31 9.11 6.17 -6.69
N GLY A 32 10.33 5.67 -6.93
CA GLY A 32 11.55 6.47 -6.82
C GLY A 32 11.52 7.67 -7.77
N GLU A 33 11.16 7.45 -9.03
CA GLU A 33 11.02 8.52 -10.03
C GLU A 33 9.89 9.49 -9.68
N VAL A 34 8.77 8.98 -9.15
CA VAL A 34 7.65 9.80 -8.65
C VAL A 34 8.14 10.76 -7.57
N ILE A 35 8.86 10.27 -6.55
CA ILE A 35 9.40 11.13 -5.48
C ILE A 35 10.38 12.15 -6.05
N GLU A 36 11.27 11.74 -6.98
CA GLU A 36 12.25 12.64 -7.58
C GLU A 36 11.63 13.71 -8.50
N SER A 37 10.47 13.43 -9.09
CA SER A 37 9.71 14.41 -9.89
C SER A 37 9.08 15.52 -9.04
N LEU A 38 8.94 15.31 -7.73
CA LEU A 38 8.33 16.27 -6.81
C LEU A 38 9.35 17.26 -6.25
N GLY A 39 8.89 18.50 -6.04
CA GLY A 39 9.69 19.59 -5.50
C GLY A 39 9.37 19.90 -4.04
N GLY A 40 10.40 20.35 -3.30
CA GLY A 40 10.24 21.07 -2.04
C GLY A 40 9.36 20.35 -0.99
N PRO A 41 8.31 20.99 -0.47
CA PRO A 41 7.47 20.44 0.61
C PRO A 41 6.74 19.14 0.26
N ASP A 42 6.45 18.89 -1.02
CA ASP A 42 5.71 17.71 -1.46
C ASP A 42 6.62 16.48 -1.48
N LYS A 43 7.86 16.64 -1.96
CA LYS A 43 8.91 15.62 -1.85
C LYS A 43 9.18 15.28 -0.38
N ALA A 44 9.44 16.28 0.44
CA ALA A 44 9.75 16.09 1.86
C ALA A 44 8.66 15.34 2.63
N LEU A 45 7.40 15.53 2.24
CA LEU A 45 6.27 14.85 2.87
C LEU A 45 6.23 13.34 2.58
N LEU A 46 6.67 12.95 1.38
CA LEU A 46 6.61 11.58 0.88
C LEU A 46 7.90 10.79 1.09
N VAL A 47 9.00 11.46 1.45
CA VAL A 47 10.22 10.80 1.92
C VAL A 47 9.86 9.90 3.12
N GLY A 48 10.32 8.65 3.07
CA GLY A 48 9.99 7.64 4.10
C GLY A 48 8.61 6.99 3.91
N SER A 49 7.96 7.18 2.75
CA SER A 49 6.75 6.45 2.39
C SER A 49 7.01 5.43 1.28
N GLN A 50 6.22 4.35 1.29
CA GLN A 50 6.32 3.27 0.30
C GLN A 50 4.95 2.72 -0.10
N PRO A 51 4.76 2.34 -1.38
CA PRO A 51 3.57 1.62 -1.81
C PRO A 51 3.55 0.20 -1.25
N VAL A 52 2.45 -0.15 -0.58
CA VAL A 52 2.28 -1.45 0.09
C VAL A 52 1.12 -2.29 -0.47
N ALA A 53 0.15 -1.65 -1.12
CA ALA A 53 -0.95 -2.34 -1.80
C ALA A 53 -1.51 -1.48 -2.93
N ALA A 54 -2.08 -2.11 -3.94
CA ALA A 54 -2.80 -1.45 -5.03
C ALA A 54 -3.93 -2.34 -5.53
N ASN A 55 -5.00 -1.74 -6.02
CA ASN A 55 -6.04 -2.41 -6.80
C ASN A 55 -6.24 -1.68 -8.14
N GLU A 56 -7.40 -1.82 -8.79
CA GLU A 56 -7.68 -1.15 -10.07
C GLU A 56 -7.74 0.38 -9.94
N HIS A 57 -8.22 0.90 -8.81
CA HIS A 57 -8.56 2.32 -8.64
C HIS A 57 -7.78 3.02 -7.53
N HIS A 58 -7.14 2.29 -6.63
CA HIS A 58 -6.51 2.84 -5.44
C HIS A 58 -5.12 2.25 -5.20
N ALA A 59 -4.28 3.02 -4.53
CA ALA A 59 -3.03 2.54 -3.97
C ALA A 59 -2.85 3.02 -2.53
N ILE A 60 -2.29 2.16 -1.70
CA ILE A 60 -2.00 2.44 -0.29
C ILE A 60 -0.51 2.70 -0.14
N LEU A 61 -0.19 3.87 0.39
CA LEU A 61 1.15 4.29 0.78
C LEU A 61 1.28 4.21 2.29
N ALA A 62 2.26 3.45 2.77
CA ALA A 62 2.59 3.40 4.18
C ALA A 62 3.76 4.33 4.49
N PHE A 63 3.61 5.14 5.53
CA PHE A 63 4.58 6.14 5.99
C PHE A 63 5.20 5.72 7.31
N GLU A 64 6.49 5.97 7.49
CA GLU A 64 7.14 5.82 8.80
C GLU A 64 6.48 6.69 9.89
N SER A 65 6.01 7.88 9.50
CA SER A 65 5.37 8.84 10.41
C SER A 65 3.87 8.95 10.15
N ASN A 66 3.06 8.76 11.19
CA ASN A 66 1.62 9.02 11.16
C ASN A 66 1.30 10.49 10.84
N PHE A 67 2.16 11.41 11.27
CA PHE A 67 1.99 12.83 10.93
C PHE A 67 2.09 13.05 9.42
N ASN A 68 3.09 12.45 8.75
CA ASN A 68 3.25 12.59 7.29
C ASN A 68 2.09 11.93 6.53
N ALA A 69 1.62 10.76 6.97
CA ALA A 69 0.41 10.15 6.41
C ALA A 69 -0.79 11.10 6.52
N GLY A 70 -1.02 11.68 7.70
CA GLY A 70 -2.10 12.61 7.95
C GLY A 70 -2.00 13.93 7.17
N GLN A 71 -0.79 14.44 6.92
CA GLN A 71 -0.59 15.64 6.08
C GLN A 71 -0.78 15.33 4.60
N THR A 72 -0.39 14.14 4.13
CA THR A 72 -0.58 13.72 2.74
C THR A 72 -2.06 13.67 2.37
N MET A 73 -2.90 13.11 3.25
CA MET A 73 -4.35 13.03 3.03
C MET A 73 -5.06 14.39 2.97
N LYS A 74 -4.44 15.47 3.42
CA LYS A 74 -5.03 16.83 3.40
C LYS A 74 -4.70 17.62 2.14
N ARG A 75 -3.89 17.05 1.24
CA ARG A 75 -3.37 17.71 0.07
C ARG A 75 -4.04 17.19 -1.20
N ASP A 76 -5.13 17.85 -1.59
CA ASP A 76 -5.88 17.50 -2.81
C ASP A 76 -5.01 17.61 -4.08
N ASN A 77 -4.02 18.52 -4.09
CA ASN A 77 -3.08 18.67 -5.20
C ASN A 77 -2.20 17.42 -5.40
N LEU A 78 -1.86 16.70 -4.33
CA LEU A 78 -1.01 15.51 -4.41
C LEU A 78 -1.73 14.37 -5.11
N ASN A 79 -3.00 14.12 -4.81
CA ASN A 79 -3.78 13.08 -5.51
C ASN A 79 -3.84 13.34 -7.03
N THR A 80 -4.00 14.61 -7.44
CA THR A 80 -3.99 14.97 -8.86
C THR A 80 -2.60 14.76 -9.48
N MET A 81 -1.53 15.16 -8.78
CA MET A 81 -0.16 14.96 -9.26
C MET A 81 0.18 13.47 -9.38
N PHE A 82 -0.17 12.66 -8.38
CA PHE A 82 0.02 11.22 -8.43
C PHE A 82 -0.73 10.59 -9.60
N GLY A 83 -2.00 10.93 -9.80
CA GLY A 83 -2.76 10.43 -10.94
C GLY A 83 -2.07 10.71 -12.27
N ASN A 84 -1.54 11.92 -12.46
CA ASN A 84 -0.82 12.30 -13.68
C ASN A 84 0.52 11.55 -13.82
N ILE A 85 1.34 11.54 -12.78
CA ILE A 85 2.68 10.92 -12.83
C ILE A 85 2.55 9.40 -13.00
N LEU A 86 1.66 8.76 -12.25
CA LEU A 86 1.46 7.30 -12.33
C LEU A 86 0.77 6.88 -13.61
N SER A 87 -0.11 7.72 -14.17
CA SER A 87 -0.66 7.48 -15.51
C SER A 87 0.46 7.44 -16.56
N GLN A 88 1.45 8.34 -16.45
CA GLN A 88 2.59 8.37 -17.37
C GLN A 88 3.60 7.25 -17.12
N ALA A 89 3.94 6.98 -15.86
CA ALA A 89 5.00 6.04 -15.49
C ALA A 89 4.54 4.57 -15.48
N ALA A 90 3.28 4.32 -15.13
CA ALA A 90 2.76 2.99 -14.88
C ALA A 90 1.50 2.64 -15.69
N GLY A 91 0.94 3.58 -16.45
CA GLY A 91 -0.25 3.37 -17.28
C GLY A 91 -1.54 3.22 -16.46
N PHE A 92 -1.54 3.59 -15.19
CA PHE A 92 -2.72 3.56 -14.32
C PHE A 92 -2.72 4.76 -13.36
N SER A 93 -3.90 5.28 -13.02
CA SER A 93 -4.06 6.52 -12.25
C SER A 93 -4.84 6.25 -10.96
N PRO A 94 -4.21 5.69 -9.92
CA PRO A 94 -4.89 5.35 -8.69
C PRO A 94 -5.13 6.58 -7.81
N GLU A 95 -6.19 6.54 -7.00
CA GLU A 95 -6.32 7.40 -5.84
C GLU A 95 -5.42 6.90 -4.70
N ILE A 96 -4.66 7.82 -4.09
CA ILE A 96 -3.72 7.47 -3.03
C ILE A 96 -4.39 7.54 -1.66
N LEU A 97 -4.16 6.50 -0.87
CA LEU A 97 -4.44 6.49 0.57
C LEU A 97 -3.15 6.40 1.35
N ALA A 98 -2.99 7.29 2.33
CA ALA A 98 -1.83 7.32 3.21
C ALA A 98 -2.18 6.77 4.60
N ILE A 99 -1.39 5.79 5.04
CA ILE A 99 -1.48 5.14 6.35
C ILE A 99 -0.11 5.16 7.03
N SER A 100 -0.05 5.11 8.36
CA SER A 100 1.23 4.85 9.03
C SER A 100 1.65 3.37 8.88
N MET A 101 2.96 3.09 8.96
CA MET A 101 3.49 1.72 8.94
C MET A 101 2.96 0.88 10.10
N GLU A 102 2.68 1.50 11.25
CA GLU A 102 2.07 0.85 12.40
C GLU A 102 0.63 0.42 12.09
N GLU A 103 -0.21 1.36 11.63
CA GLU A 103 -1.59 1.06 11.26
C GLU A 103 -1.68 0.08 10.08
N TRP A 104 -0.74 0.13 9.13
CA TRP A 104 -0.66 -0.84 8.04
C TRP A 104 -0.46 -2.27 8.56
N LYS A 105 0.45 -2.47 9.52
CA LYS A 105 0.68 -3.77 10.15
C LYS A 105 -0.58 -4.26 10.86
N GLU A 106 -1.27 -3.38 11.60
CA GLU A 106 -2.53 -3.72 12.27
C GLU A 106 -3.62 -4.13 11.27
N VAL A 107 -3.86 -3.32 10.23
CA VAL A 107 -4.91 -3.58 9.24
C VAL A 107 -4.61 -4.84 8.45
N ARG A 108 -3.35 -5.07 8.05
CA ARG A 108 -2.94 -6.30 7.35
C ARG A 108 -3.15 -7.52 8.23
N ALA A 109 -2.76 -7.47 9.51
CA ALA A 109 -2.96 -8.57 10.44
C ALA A 109 -4.45 -8.88 10.64
N ALA A 110 -5.28 -7.85 10.84
CA ALA A 110 -6.73 -8.00 10.99
C ALA A 110 -7.40 -8.55 9.73
N PHE A 111 -6.96 -8.12 8.54
CA PHE A 111 -7.47 -8.61 7.27
C PHE A 111 -7.13 -10.09 7.05
N SER A 112 -5.88 -10.48 7.29
CA SER A 112 -5.46 -11.88 7.21
C SER A 112 -6.21 -12.78 8.20
N ALA A 113 -6.47 -12.31 9.42
CA ALA A 113 -7.24 -13.05 10.42
C ALA A 113 -8.72 -13.22 9.99
N LYS A 114 -9.32 -12.19 9.38
CA LYS A 114 -10.71 -12.22 8.91
C LYS A 114 -10.91 -13.10 7.67
N ALA A 115 -9.91 -13.14 6.77
CA ALA A 115 -9.88 -14.08 5.66
C ALA A 115 -9.84 -15.53 6.17
N LYS A 116 -9.04 -15.80 7.21
CA LYS A 116 -8.96 -17.12 7.87
C LYS A 116 -10.27 -17.51 8.58
N SER A 117 -10.96 -16.59 9.25
CA SER A 117 -12.21 -16.93 9.96
C SER A 117 -13.43 -17.15 9.05
N SER A 118 -13.36 -16.79 7.76
CA SER A 118 -14.35 -17.20 6.75
C SER A 118 -14.10 -18.60 6.16
N GLN A 119 -12.93 -19.20 6.45
CA GLN A 119 -12.61 -20.60 6.17
C GLN A 119 -12.34 -21.33 7.49
N THR A 120 -13.42 -21.71 8.18
CA THR A 120 -13.56 -22.82 9.15
C THR A 120 -12.42 -23.10 10.14
N GLU A 121 -12.78 -23.15 11.43
CA GLU A 121 -12.14 -23.96 12.47
C GLU A 121 -11.25 -25.11 11.94
N LYS A 122 -9.92 -24.93 11.97
CA LYS A 122 -8.93 -25.94 12.41
C LYS A 122 -7.49 -25.44 12.22
N GLU A 123 -6.80 -25.47 13.34
CA GLU A 123 -5.39 -25.84 13.53
C GLU A 123 -4.28 -25.10 12.78
N ALA A 124 -3.48 -24.45 13.63
CA ALA A 124 -2.02 -24.42 13.64
C ALA A 124 -1.29 -23.61 12.56
N GLU A 125 -0.55 -22.63 13.09
CA GLU A 125 0.78 -22.13 12.70
C GLU A 125 1.36 -22.57 11.35
N GLU A 126 2.01 -21.60 10.69
CA GLU A 126 2.78 -21.72 9.43
C GLU A 126 1.96 -21.76 8.12
N SER A 127 1.23 -20.68 7.87
CA SER A 127 1.42 -19.93 6.61
C SER A 127 0.74 -18.57 6.75
N LEU A 128 1.57 -17.52 6.77
CA LEU A 128 1.17 -16.17 7.17
C LEU A 128 0.63 -15.34 6.01
N ILE A 129 0.53 -15.90 4.79
CA ILE A 129 0.20 -15.11 3.60
C ILE A 129 -0.69 -15.89 2.64
N PRO A 130 -1.79 -15.29 2.13
CA PRO A 130 -2.60 -15.89 1.07
C PRO A 130 -1.77 -16.19 -0.18
N GLU A 131 -2.06 -17.30 -0.87
CA GLU A 131 -1.40 -17.65 -2.13
C GLU A 131 -1.47 -16.46 -3.10
N GLY A 132 -0.30 -16.01 -3.56
CA GLY A 132 -0.17 -14.83 -4.42
C GLY A 132 0.13 -13.50 -3.73
N PHE A 133 0.07 -13.42 -2.40
CA PHE A 133 0.54 -12.27 -1.62
C PHE A 133 1.87 -12.52 -0.91
N GLU A 134 2.48 -13.70 -1.07
CA GLU A 134 3.71 -14.15 -0.40
C GLU A 134 4.87 -13.14 -0.50
N PHE A 135 4.88 -12.30 -1.53
CA PHE A 135 5.83 -11.20 -1.67
C PHE A 135 5.78 -10.15 -0.53
N LEU A 136 4.69 -10.07 0.24
CA LEU A 136 4.57 -9.22 1.43
C LEU A 136 5.27 -9.79 2.67
N ALA A 137 5.76 -11.04 2.66
CA ALA A 137 6.64 -11.60 3.70
C ALA A 137 8.07 -11.09 3.55
N ASP A 138 8.55 -10.98 2.31
CA ASP A 138 9.97 -11.12 2.02
C ASP A 138 10.80 -9.83 2.21
N LYS A 139 10.23 -8.76 2.77
CA LYS A 139 10.94 -7.48 2.99
C LYS A 139 11.18 -7.11 4.45
N VAL A 140 11.55 -8.08 5.29
CA VAL A 140 12.24 -7.80 6.56
C VAL A 140 13.53 -8.63 6.60
N LYS A 141 14.56 -8.18 5.87
CA LYS A 141 15.93 -8.52 6.21
C LYS A 141 16.45 -7.38 7.08
N VAL A 142 16.41 -7.60 8.39
CA VAL A 142 17.24 -6.83 9.34
C VAL A 142 18.67 -7.31 9.07
N GLU A 143 19.50 -6.47 8.47
CA GLU A 143 20.95 -6.63 8.64
C GLU A 143 21.27 -6.10 10.03
N GLU A 144 21.56 -7.03 10.95
CA GLU A 144 22.27 -6.72 12.19
C GLU A 144 23.77 -6.78 11.87
N ASP A 145 24.45 -5.64 12.00
CA ASP A 145 25.91 -5.52 12.23
C ASP A 145 26.13 -4.90 13.61
#